data_AF-A0A2T6K7S0-F1
#
_entry.id   AF-A0A2T6K7S0-F1
#
_cell.length_a   1.000
_cell.length_b   1.000
_cell.length_c   1.000
_cell.angle_alpha   90.00
_cell.angle_beta   90.00
_cell.angle_gamma   90.00
#
_symmetry.space_group_name_H-M   'P 1'
#
loop_
_entity.id
_entity.type
_entity.pdbx_description
1 polymer ?
#
loop_
_entity_poly.entity_id
_entity_poly.type
_entity_poly.pdbx_seq_one_letter_code
_entity_poly.pdbx_strand_id
1 'polypeptide(L)'
;MRLFTCTGLLWLLSLTAAVAQDCPDIIRFVDFGRYDAAGGIMRGGPIIRVVDESTQLLMERPERCVKVEQLHVDGHNHPIPIVPKIRFDPTTVSADLSSLVVQGQVNDIPARQELSAVPYLQMRSRNHVVIRTSETAICVTASQPPDSPIACQLSNPFGGPLPVMLTCYDGTCELPVLTLDKNTMISAVWSVPAPAGNVTRLDALATAGTVSTAMLADIHHFLAPKISL
;
A
#
# COMPACT_ATOMS: atom_id res chain seq x y z
N MET A 1 -64.64 6.13 -26.83
CA MET A 1 -63.24 6.58 -26.94
C MET A 1 -62.42 5.72 -25.98
N ARG A 2 -61.55 4.84 -26.52
CA ARG A 2 -60.74 3.89 -25.76
C ARG A 2 -59.42 4.59 -25.39
N LEU A 3 -59.10 4.70 -24.10
CA LEU A 3 -57.77 5.14 -23.66
C LEU A 3 -56.79 3.97 -23.76
N PHE A 4 -55.75 4.14 -24.57
CA PHE A 4 -54.60 3.26 -24.66
C PHE A 4 -53.65 3.53 -23.49
N THR A 5 -53.39 2.51 -22.68
CA THR A 5 -52.26 2.42 -21.77
C THR A 5 -50.98 2.24 -22.59
N CYS A 6 -50.03 3.18 -22.47
CA CYS A 6 -48.69 3.04 -23.05
C CYS A 6 -47.72 2.63 -21.94
N THR A 7 -47.27 1.40 -22.05
CA THR A 7 -46.42 0.64 -21.15
C THR A 7 -45.03 1.30 -21.04
N GLY A 8 -44.73 1.89 -19.88
CA GLY A 8 -43.37 2.32 -19.54
C GLY A 8 -42.52 1.10 -19.14
N LEU A 9 -41.61 0.68 -20.01
CA LEU A 9 -40.61 -0.33 -19.70
C LEU A 9 -39.32 0.38 -19.24
N LEU A 10 -39.29 0.76 -17.96
CA LEU A 10 -38.07 1.24 -17.30
C LEU A 10 -37.14 0.04 -17.08
N TRP A 11 -36.09 -0.06 -17.90
CA TRP A 11 -34.97 -0.98 -17.66
C TRP A 11 -34.22 -0.52 -16.41
N LEU A 12 -34.53 -1.16 -15.27
CA LEU A 12 -33.75 -1.09 -14.04
C LEU A 12 -32.41 -1.81 -14.28
N LEU A 13 -31.39 -1.03 -14.63
CA LEU A 13 -29.99 -1.43 -14.53
C LEU A 13 -29.66 -1.62 -13.04
N SER A 14 -29.86 -2.83 -12.54
CA SER A 14 -29.41 -3.27 -11.22
C SER A 14 -27.89 -3.35 -11.22
N LEU A 15 -27.23 -2.22 -10.99
CA LEU A 15 -25.83 -2.19 -10.55
C LEU A 15 -25.79 -2.95 -9.22
N THR A 16 -25.29 -4.19 -9.23
CA THR A 16 -24.92 -4.89 -8.00
C THR A 16 -23.73 -4.18 -7.39
N ALA A 17 -24.00 -3.14 -6.62
CA ALA A 17 -23.03 -2.61 -5.68
C ALA A 17 -22.70 -3.74 -4.70
N ALA A 18 -21.41 -4.05 -4.53
CA ALA A 18 -20.96 -4.95 -3.49
C ALA A 18 -21.51 -4.44 -2.14
N VAL A 19 -22.42 -5.19 -1.54
CA VAL A 19 -23.03 -4.79 -0.27
C VAL A 19 -22.00 -5.01 0.84
N ALA A 20 -21.72 -3.95 1.60
CA ALA A 20 -20.91 -4.05 2.80
C ALA A 20 -21.69 -4.82 3.88
N GLN A 21 -21.00 -5.67 4.64
CA GLN A 21 -21.51 -6.32 5.84
C GLN A 21 -20.60 -6.03 7.04
N ASP A 22 -21.10 -6.24 8.25
CA ASP A 22 -20.30 -6.16 9.46
C ASP A 22 -19.19 -7.22 9.42
N CYS A 23 -17.99 -6.82 9.87
CA CYS A 23 -16.87 -7.73 9.98
C CYS A 23 -17.03 -8.65 11.22
N PRO A 24 -16.48 -9.89 11.18
CA PRO A 24 -16.45 -10.77 12.35
C PRO A 24 -15.78 -10.10 13.56
N ASP A 25 -16.23 -10.47 14.77
CA ASP A 25 -15.65 -9.91 15.99
C ASP A 25 -14.17 -10.28 16.17
N ILE A 26 -13.82 -11.52 15.81
CA ILE A 26 -12.46 -12.04 15.88
C ILE A 26 -11.90 -12.11 14.47
N ILE A 27 -10.84 -11.34 14.21
CA ILE A 27 -10.15 -11.29 12.91
C ILE A 27 -8.68 -11.65 13.14
N ARG A 28 -8.27 -12.82 12.63
CA ARG A 28 -6.88 -13.29 12.67
C ARG A 28 -6.17 -13.13 11.33
N PHE A 29 -6.95 -13.22 10.26
CA PHE A 29 -6.52 -13.09 8.88
C PHE A 29 -7.53 -12.22 8.14
N VAL A 30 -7.07 -11.57 7.07
CA VAL A 30 -7.93 -10.87 6.12
C VAL A 30 -7.57 -11.29 4.71
N ASP A 31 -8.54 -11.36 3.82
CA ASP A 31 -8.37 -11.58 2.37
C ASP A 31 -8.64 -10.25 1.67
N PHE A 32 -7.84 -9.88 0.67
CA PHE A 32 -8.10 -8.67 -0.13
C PHE A 32 -9.02 -8.91 -1.33
N GLY A 33 -9.37 -10.17 -1.57
CA GLY A 33 -10.23 -10.62 -2.65
C GLY A 33 -9.60 -10.45 -4.03
N ARG A 34 -10.28 -11.03 -5.01
CA ARG A 34 -9.97 -10.86 -6.43
C ARG A 34 -11.24 -10.53 -7.19
N TYR A 35 -11.09 -9.80 -8.29
CA TYR A 35 -12.18 -9.61 -9.23
C TYR A 35 -12.41 -10.90 -10.03
N ASP A 36 -13.67 -11.28 -10.15
CA ASP A 36 -14.12 -12.29 -11.11
C ASP A 36 -14.28 -11.69 -12.52
N ALA A 37 -14.68 -12.53 -13.49
CA ALA A 37 -14.85 -12.09 -14.88
C ALA A 37 -16.02 -11.10 -15.07
N ALA A 38 -16.96 -11.03 -14.14
CA ALA A 38 -18.09 -10.11 -14.14
C ALA A 38 -17.80 -8.80 -13.38
N GLY A 39 -16.60 -8.66 -12.79
CA GLY A 39 -16.22 -7.51 -11.97
C GLY A 39 -16.71 -7.59 -10.52
N GLY A 40 -17.29 -8.72 -10.10
CA GLY A 40 -17.61 -9.01 -8.71
C GLY A 40 -16.36 -9.33 -7.90
N ILE A 41 -16.39 -9.06 -6.60
CA ILE A 41 -15.30 -9.44 -5.68
C ILE A 41 -15.59 -10.85 -5.14
N MET A 42 -14.60 -11.74 -5.27
CA MET A 42 -14.63 -13.09 -4.72
C MET A 42 -13.37 -13.34 -3.87
N ARG A 43 -13.39 -14.41 -3.07
CA ARG A 43 -12.23 -14.84 -2.28
C ARG A 43 -11.02 -15.24 -3.15
N GLY A 44 -9.84 -15.21 -2.54
CA GLY A 44 -8.58 -15.65 -3.16
C GLY A 44 -7.72 -14.52 -3.70
N GLY A 45 -7.73 -13.37 -3.03
CA GLY A 45 -6.61 -12.43 -3.11
C GLY A 45 -5.54 -12.78 -2.07
N PRO A 46 -4.53 -11.91 -1.87
CA PRO A 46 -3.55 -12.09 -0.81
C PRO A 46 -4.24 -12.19 0.55
N ILE A 47 -3.85 -13.20 1.34
CA ILE A 47 -4.32 -13.37 2.71
C ILE A 47 -3.23 -12.87 3.65
N ILE A 48 -3.57 -11.94 4.54
CA ILE A 48 -2.63 -11.37 5.50
C ILE A 48 -3.06 -11.69 6.92
N ARG A 49 -2.14 -12.27 7.70
CA ARG A 49 -2.29 -12.45 9.14
C ARG A 49 -2.19 -11.09 9.84
N VAL A 50 -3.19 -10.76 10.65
CA VAL A 50 -3.32 -9.45 11.33
C VAL A 50 -3.21 -9.56 12.86
N VAL A 51 -2.80 -10.72 13.37
CA VAL A 51 -2.52 -10.94 14.79
C VAL A 51 -1.17 -11.63 14.97
N ASP A 52 -0.43 -11.32 16.03
CA ASP A 52 0.81 -12.02 16.40
C ASP A 52 0.76 -12.54 17.83
N GLU A 53 0.92 -13.85 18.01
CA GLU A 53 0.84 -14.51 19.33
C GLU A 53 -0.31 -14.01 20.27
N SER A 54 -1.47 -13.67 19.70
CA SER A 54 -2.67 -13.06 20.35
C SER A 54 -2.70 -11.52 20.45
N THR A 55 -1.65 -10.84 20.05
CA THR A 55 -1.58 -9.37 19.90
C THR A 55 -2.27 -8.94 18.61
N GLN A 56 -3.18 -7.96 18.70
CA GLN A 56 -3.77 -7.32 17.52
C GLN A 56 -2.72 -6.43 16.85
N LEU A 57 -2.52 -6.59 15.53
CA LEU A 57 -1.55 -5.79 14.77
C LEU A 57 -2.21 -4.61 14.05
N LEU A 58 -3.54 -4.55 14.01
CA LEU A 58 -4.27 -3.46 13.37
C LEU A 58 -4.44 -2.27 14.32
N MET A 59 -4.22 -1.06 13.79
CA MET A 59 -4.53 0.19 14.50
C MET A 59 -6.02 0.26 14.84
N GLU A 60 -6.86 -0.13 13.87
CA GLU A 60 -8.31 -0.18 13.98
C GLU A 60 -8.81 -1.41 13.23
N ARG A 61 -9.83 -2.07 13.78
CA ARG A 61 -10.50 -3.15 13.05
C ARG A 61 -11.26 -2.56 11.85
N PRO A 62 -11.29 -3.24 10.70
CA PRO A 62 -12.14 -2.83 9.59
C PRO A 62 -13.60 -2.91 10.04
N GLU A 63 -14.33 -1.81 9.89
CA GLU A 63 -15.76 -1.77 10.25
C GLU A 63 -16.64 -2.45 9.20
N ARG A 64 -16.18 -2.49 7.93
CA ARG A 64 -16.95 -2.99 6.80
C ARG A 64 -16.16 -4.00 5.99
N CYS A 65 -16.78 -5.16 5.82
CA CYS A 65 -16.27 -6.26 5.05
C CYS A 65 -17.10 -6.42 3.77
N VAL A 66 -16.48 -6.97 2.72
CA VAL A 66 -17.19 -7.29 1.47
C VAL A 66 -18.06 -8.52 1.73
N LYS A 67 -19.36 -8.40 1.44
CA LYS A 67 -20.25 -9.56 1.50
C LYS A 67 -20.00 -10.47 0.31
N VAL A 68 -19.69 -11.73 0.59
CA VAL A 68 -19.59 -12.81 -0.38
C VAL A 68 -20.32 -14.04 0.14
N GLU A 69 -20.73 -14.95 -0.76
CA GLU A 69 -21.50 -16.14 -0.39
C GLU A 69 -20.73 -17.09 0.52
N GLN A 70 -19.41 -17.23 0.30
CA GLN A 70 -18.56 -18.11 1.07
C GLN A 70 -17.21 -17.46 1.37
N LEU A 71 -16.88 -17.36 2.66
CA LEU A 71 -15.56 -16.95 3.14
C LEU A 71 -14.62 -18.15 3.26
N HIS A 72 -13.31 -17.89 3.19
CA HIS A 72 -12.34 -18.86 3.71
C HIS A 72 -12.44 -18.93 5.23
N VAL A 73 -11.96 -20.04 5.79
CA VAL A 73 -11.78 -20.19 7.24
C VAL A 73 -10.32 -20.52 7.54
N ASP A 74 -9.83 -20.08 8.70
CA ASP A 74 -8.52 -20.48 9.18
C ASP A 74 -8.52 -21.93 9.71
N GLY A 75 -7.35 -22.44 10.11
CA GLY A 75 -7.23 -23.80 10.67
C GLY A 75 -7.99 -24.03 11.99
N HIS A 76 -8.63 -23.00 12.56
CA HIS A 76 -9.47 -23.06 13.75
C HIS A 76 -10.94 -22.77 13.43
N ASN A 77 -11.31 -22.79 12.14
CA ASN A 77 -12.65 -22.55 11.65
C ASN A 77 -13.18 -21.11 11.91
N HIS A 78 -12.29 -20.12 12.08
CA HIS A 78 -12.69 -18.71 12.12
C HIS A 78 -12.79 -18.15 10.69
N PRO A 79 -13.82 -17.36 10.37
CA PRO A 79 -13.95 -16.76 9.04
C PRO A 79 -12.81 -15.78 8.75
N ILE A 80 -12.31 -15.82 7.52
CA ILE A 80 -11.34 -14.87 6.97
C ILE A 80 -12.13 -13.86 6.14
N PRO A 81 -12.45 -12.67 6.67
CA PRO A 81 -13.21 -11.67 5.95
C PRO A 81 -12.46 -11.12 4.74
N ILE A 82 -13.22 -10.72 3.71
CA ILE A 82 -12.68 -9.94 2.60
C ILE A 82 -12.78 -8.45 2.93
N VAL A 83 -11.67 -7.73 2.85
CA VAL A 83 -11.60 -6.30 3.20
C VAL A 83 -10.95 -5.48 2.09
N PRO A 84 -11.38 -4.23 1.86
CA PRO A 84 -10.76 -3.36 0.87
C PRO A 84 -9.44 -2.77 1.38
N LYS A 85 -9.29 -2.62 2.70
CA LYS A 85 -8.19 -1.89 3.32
C LYS A 85 -8.01 -2.32 4.78
N ILE A 86 -6.75 -2.41 5.21
CA ILE A 86 -6.37 -2.45 6.62
C ILE A 86 -5.29 -1.39 6.90
N ARG A 87 -5.20 -0.99 8.16
CA ARG A 87 -4.11 -0.15 8.67
C ARG A 87 -3.47 -0.87 9.85
N PHE A 88 -2.17 -1.13 9.75
CA PHE A 88 -1.40 -1.70 10.84
C PHE A 88 -1.12 -0.62 11.90
N ASP A 89 -1.05 -1.04 13.15
CA ASP A 89 -0.47 -0.23 14.21
C ASP A 89 1.02 -0.08 13.89
N PRO A 90 1.48 1.13 13.55
CA PRO A 90 2.85 1.32 13.09
C PRO A 90 3.89 0.99 14.17
N THR A 91 3.51 1.07 15.45
CA THR A 91 4.40 0.73 16.57
C THR A 91 4.77 -0.76 16.63
N THR A 92 3.97 -1.61 15.98
CA THR A 92 4.25 -3.05 15.84
C THR A 92 5.20 -3.39 14.69
N VAL A 93 5.51 -2.40 13.84
CA VAL A 93 6.31 -2.58 12.63
C VAL A 93 7.71 -1.99 12.82
N SER A 94 7.79 -0.69 13.10
CA SER A 94 9.05 0.06 13.27
C SER A 94 8.77 1.36 14.02
N ALA A 95 9.72 1.82 14.84
CA ALA A 95 9.54 2.98 15.71
C ALA A 95 9.35 4.30 14.93
N ASP A 96 9.94 4.40 13.75
CA ASP A 96 9.90 5.60 12.91
C ASP A 96 8.72 5.59 11.92
N LEU A 97 7.94 4.51 11.88
CA LEU A 97 6.77 4.40 11.02
C LEU A 97 5.60 5.16 11.66
N SER A 98 4.91 5.97 10.86
CA SER A 98 3.72 6.71 11.31
C SER A 98 2.43 6.17 10.67
N SER A 99 2.54 5.49 9.53
CA SER A 99 1.40 4.82 8.88
C SER A 99 1.87 3.65 8.04
N LEU A 100 1.17 2.52 8.13
CA LEU A 100 1.26 1.40 7.19
C LEU A 100 -0.13 0.93 6.79
N VAL A 101 -0.42 0.99 5.50
CA VAL A 101 -1.71 0.65 4.93
C VAL A 101 -1.52 -0.42 3.87
N VAL A 102 -2.38 -1.44 3.90
CA VAL A 102 -2.53 -2.38 2.79
C VAL A 102 -3.92 -2.18 2.22
N GLN A 103 -3.99 -1.96 0.91
CA GLN A 103 -5.23 -1.74 0.19
C GLN A 103 -5.34 -2.75 -0.94
N GLY A 104 -6.43 -3.51 -0.93
CA GLY A 104 -6.83 -4.41 -2.01
C GLY A 104 -7.83 -3.75 -2.94
N GLN A 105 -8.27 -4.50 -3.96
CA GLN A 105 -9.29 -4.05 -4.91
C GLN A 105 -8.89 -2.73 -5.59
N VAL A 106 -7.58 -2.52 -5.73
CA VAL A 106 -7.04 -1.32 -6.35
C VAL A 106 -7.06 -1.51 -7.85
N ASN A 107 -7.79 -0.63 -8.52
CA ASN A 107 -7.76 -0.53 -9.97
C ASN A 107 -6.48 0.19 -10.41
N ASP A 108 -5.87 -0.36 -11.45
CA ASP A 108 -4.75 0.23 -12.19
C ASP A 108 -3.56 0.63 -11.29
N ILE A 109 -3.00 -0.35 -10.60
CA ILE A 109 -1.75 -0.20 -9.85
C ILE A 109 -0.61 0.34 -10.74
N PRO A 110 -0.43 -0.11 -12.00
CA PRO A 110 0.59 0.46 -12.89
C PRO A 110 0.48 1.98 -13.03
N ALA A 111 -0.71 2.52 -13.34
CA ALA A 111 -0.88 3.97 -13.45
C ALA A 111 -0.58 4.70 -12.13
N ARG A 112 -0.96 4.12 -10.98
CA ARG A 112 -0.63 4.69 -9.66
C ARG A 112 0.87 4.71 -9.40
N GLN A 113 1.57 3.66 -9.80
CA GLN A 113 3.00 3.55 -9.64
C GLN A 113 3.74 4.51 -10.58
N GLU A 114 3.25 4.72 -11.80
CA GLU A 114 3.75 5.76 -12.71
C GLU A 114 3.57 7.17 -12.12
N LEU A 115 2.39 7.47 -11.56
CA LEU A 115 2.14 8.75 -10.89
C LEU A 115 3.07 8.94 -9.68
N SER A 116 3.39 7.87 -8.95
CA SER A 116 4.35 7.94 -7.84
C SER A 116 5.77 8.29 -8.27
N ALA A 117 6.12 8.09 -9.54
CA ALA A 117 7.44 8.42 -10.09
C ALA A 117 7.58 9.90 -10.45
N VAL A 118 6.49 10.67 -10.52
CA VAL A 118 6.51 12.08 -10.93
C VAL A 118 7.48 12.92 -10.10
N PRO A 119 7.49 12.87 -8.75
CA PRO A 119 8.44 13.66 -7.95
C PRO A 119 9.91 13.31 -8.25
N TYR A 120 10.20 12.03 -8.43
CA TYR A 120 11.53 11.55 -8.81
C TYR A 120 11.95 12.07 -10.19
N LEU A 121 11.08 11.94 -11.19
CA LEU A 121 11.36 12.40 -12.55
C LEU A 121 11.53 13.92 -12.63
N GLN A 122 10.68 14.67 -11.92
CA GLN A 122 10.78 16.13 -11.81
C GLN A 122 12.08 16.57 -11.13
N MET A 123 12.54 15.83 -10.13
CA MET A 123 13.79 16.14 -9.46
C MET A 123 14.99 15.82 -10.36
N ARG A 124 14.96 14.66 -11.03
CA ARG A 124 16.01 14.22 -11.96
C ARG A 124 16.17 15.13 -13.17
N SER A 125 15.12 15.84 -13.59
CA SER A 125 15.17 16.78 -14.71
C SER A 125 15.72 18.17 -14.34
N ARG A 126 15.96 18.45 -13.04
CA ARG A 126 16.51 19.74 -12.60
C ARG A 126 17.97 19.91 -13.01
N ASN A 127 18.38 21.17 -13.19
CA ASN A 127 19.78 21.53 -13.27
C ASN A 127 20.44 21.35 -11.89
N HIS A 128 21.70 20.90 -11.87
CA HIS A 128 22.46 20.65 -10.64
C HIS A 128 21.74 19.67 -9.70
N VAL A 129 21.69 18.39 -10.11
CA VAL A 129 21.23 17.29 -9.26
C VAL A 129 22.43 16.45 -8.81
N VAL A 130 22.29 15.83 -7.64
CA VAL A 130 23.20 14.78 -7.19
C VAL A 130 22.47 13.46 -7.31
N ILE A 131 23.07 12.52 -8.06
CA ILE A 131 22.57 11.16 -8.24
C ILE A 131 23.50 10.20 -7.48
N ARG A 132 22.89 9.28 -6.74
CA ARG A 132 23.57 8.17 -6.07
C ARG A 132 22.88 6.86 -6.40
N THR A 133 23.69 5.84 -6.62
CA THR A 133 23.26 4.51 -7.03
C THR A 133 23.84 3.48 -6.07
N SER A 134 23.03 2.54 -5.63
CA SER A 134 23.42 1.29 -4.96
C SER A 134 22.90 0.10 -5.78
N GLU A 135 23.08 -1.12 -5.26
CA GLU A 135 22.55 -2.33 -5.89
C GLU A 135 21.01 -2.35 -5.96
N THR A 136 20.34 -1.69 -5.01
CA THR A 136 18.88 -1.76 -4.83
C THR A 136 18.19 -0.40 -4.94
N ALA A 137 18.95 0.70 -5.06
CA ALA A 137 18.42 2.05 -5.01
C ALA A 137 19.10 3.01 -5.99
N ILE A 138 18.33 3.92 -6.57
CA ILE A 138 18.82 5.11 -7.27
C ILE A 138 18.15 6.32 -6.64
N CYS A 139 18.91 7.16 -5.96
CA CYS A 139 18.41 8.33 -5.27
C CYS A 139 18.89 9.62 -5.95
N VAL A 140 18.00 10.61 -6.00
CA VAL A 140 18.24 11.92 -6.57
C VAL A 140 17.81 12.99 -5.58
N THR A 141 18.61 14.05 -5.49
CA THR A 141 18.24 15.30 -4.83
C THR A 141 18.76 16.47 -5.65
N ALA A 142 18.16 17.66 -5.51
CA ALA A 142 18.76 18.88 -6.04
C ALA A 142 20.08 19.16 -5.32
N SER A 143 20.97 20.00 -5.88
CA SER A 143 22.23 20.39 -5.24
C SER A 143 22.11 21.60 -4.32
N GLN A 144 21.00 22.34 -4.38
CA GLN A 144 20.59 23.46 -3.51
C GLN A 144 19.06 23.66 -3.64
N PRO A 145 18.35 24.12 -2.58
CA PRO A 145 18.79 24.42 -1.20
C PRO A 145 19.11 23.15 -0.36
N PRO A 146 19.67 23.27 0.86
CA PRO A 146 19.99 22.12 1.72
C PRO A 146 18.79 21.23 2.05
N ASP A 147 17.61 21.80 2.24
CA ASP A 147 16.38 21.06 2.58
C ASP A 147 15.66 20.51 1.33
N SER A 148 16.41 20.26 0.27
CA SER A 148 15.82 19.72 -0.95
C SER A 148 15.30 18.31 -0.71
N PRO A 149 14.12 17.97 -1.28
CA PRO A 149 13.62 16.62 -1.19
C PRO A 149 14.64 15.62 -1.74
N ILE A 150 14.56 14.40 -1.23
CA ILE A 150 15.27 13.24 -1.76
C ILE A 150 14.22 12.31 -2.34
N ALA A 151 14.40 11.86 -3.57
CA ALA A 151 13.53 10.85 -4.17
C ALA A 151 14.39 9.66 -4.59
N CYS A 152 13.95 8.48 -4.20
CA CYS A 152 14.63 7.22 -4.45
C CYS A 152 13.73 6.30 -5.26
N GLN A 153 14.32 5.72 -6.30
CA GLN A 153 13.81 4.58 -7.03
C GLN A 153 14.40 3.31 -6.40
N LEU A 154 13.56 2.38 -5.96
CA LEU A 154 13.94 1.16 -5.24
C LEU A 154 13.43 -0.09 -5.98
N SER A 155 14.08 -1.23 -5.78
CA SER A 155 13.56 -2.53 -6.21
C SER A 155 12.40 -2.98 -5.35
N ASN A 156 11.35 -3.57 -5.95
CA ASN A 156 10.22 -4.12 -5.20
C ASN A 156 10.60 -5.46 -4.54
N PRO A 157 10.60 -5.57 -3.20
CA PRO A 157 10.97 -6.82 -2.52
C PRO A 157 9.94 -7.95 -2.69
N PHE A 158 8.71 -7.66 -3.12
CA PHE A 158 7.66 -8.66 -3.38
C PHE A 158 7.61 -9.14 -4.84
N GLY A 159 8.56 -8.72 -5.70
CA GLY A 159 8.70 -9.28 -7.06
C GLY A 159 7.87 -8.61 -8.17
N GLY A 160 7.45 -7.36 -8.00
CA GLY A 160 6.74 -6.59 -9.04
C GLY A 160 7.63 -6.05 -10.16
N PRO A 161 7.09 -5.83 -11.38
CA PRO A 161 7.87 -5.41 -12.54
C PRO A 161 8.23 -3.91 -12.56
N LEU A 162 7.56 -3.11 -11.74
CA LEU A 162 7.74 -1.66 -11.69
C LEU A 162 8.57 -1.26 -10.47
N PRO A 163 9.45 -0.25 -10.61
CA PRO A 163 10.26 0.24 -9.51
C PRO A 163 9.42 1.01 -8.49
N VAL A 164 9.80 0.88 -7.24
CA VAL A 164 9.13 1.52 -6.11
C VAL A 164 9.70 2.92 -5.92
N MET A 165 8.85 3.89 -5.58
CA MET A 165 9.26 5.28 -5.37
C MET A 165 9.11 5.63 -3.91
N LEU A 166 10.17 6.18 -3.32
CA LEU A 166 10.17 6.70 -1.95
C LEU A 166 10.67 8.14 -1.99
N THR A 167 9.91 9.07 -1.41
CA THR A 167 10.28 10.49 -1.35
C THR A 167 10.39 10.95 0.09
N CYS A 168 11.51 11.57 0.44
CA CYS A 168 11.74 12.17 1.75
C CYS A 168 11.82 13.69 1.63
N TYR A 169 11.05 14.39 2.45
CA TYR A 169 11.05 15.85 2.54
C TYR A 169 10.59 16.28 3.94
N ASP A 170 11.25 17.28 4.51
CA ASP A 170 10.86 17.92 5.77
C ASP A 170 10.60 16.92 6.92
N GLY A 171 11.56 16.02 7.15
CA GLY A 171 11.46 15.00 8.21
C GLY A 171 10.40 13.93 7.99
N THR A 172 9.80 13.84 6.79
CA THR A 172 8.84 12.80 6.45
C THR A 172 9.31 12.04 5.21
N CYS A 173 9.20 10.71 5.23
CA CYS A 173 9.39 9.89 4.05
C CYS A 173 8.08 9.19 3.68
N GLU A 174 7.75 9.20 2.39
CA GLU A 174 6.52 8.64 1.85
C GLU A 174 6.81 7.57 0.82
N LEU A 175 6.14 6.43 0.99
CA LEU A 175 6.04 5.33 0.04
C LEU A 175 4.56 5.23 -0.38
N PRO A 176 4.17 5.88 -1.49
CA PRO A 176 2.77 5.93 -1.89
C PRO A 176 2.26 4.61 -2.47
N VAL A 177 3.13 3.86 -3.16
CA VAL A 177 2.76 2.60 -3.83
C VAL A 177 3.90 1.61 -3.76
N LEU A 178 3.67 0.50 -3.07
CA LEU A 178 4.45 -0.72 -3.13
C LEU A 178 3.52 -1.86 -3.53
N THR A 179 3.72 -2.39 -4.73
CA THR A 179 2.85 -3.43 -5.31
C THR A 179 3.10 -4.77 -4.61
N LEU A 180 2.06 -5.35 -4.02
CA LEU A 180 2.11 -6.69 -3.43
C LEU A 180 1.66 -7.74 -4.47
N ASP A 181 0.59 -7.47 -5.19
CA ASP A 181 0.12 -8.26 -6.33
C ASP A 181 -0.59 -7.37 -7.37
N LYS A 182 -1.34 -7.95 -8.31
CA LYS A 182 -2.01 -7.21 -9.39
C LYS A 182 -3.06 -6.19 -8.94
N ASN A 183 -3.65 -6.33 -7.75
CA ASN A 183 -4.74 -5.48 -7.26
C ASN A 183 -4.60 -5.09 -5.78
N THR A 184 -3.47 -5.42 -5.16
CA THR A 184 -3.14 -5.11 -3.78
C THR A 184 -1.84 -4.31 -3.72
N MET A 185 -1.90 -3.17 -3.04
CA MET A 185 -0.75 -2.30 -2.83
C MET A 185 -0.58 -1.97 -1.34
N ILE A 186 0.64 -1.63 -0.99
CA ILE A 186 1.05 -1.15 0.32
C ILE A 186 1.41 0.34 0.18
N SER A 187 1.03 1.14 1.16
CA SER A 187 1.54 2.50 1.32
C SER A 187 2.03 2.73 2.74
N ALA A 188 3.06 3.55 2.88
CA ALA A 188 3.71 3.80 4.15
C ALA A 188 4.22 5.24 4.28
N VAL A 189 4.25 5.71 5.51
CA VAL A 189 4.81 7.02 5.88
C VAL A 189 5.70 6.83 7.09
N TRP A 190 6.89 7.41 7.07
CA TRP A 190 7.82 7.45 8.19
C TRP A 190 8.04 8.88 8.63
N SER A 191 8.17 9.07 9.93
CA SER A 191 8.68 10.29 10.55
C SER A 191 10.16 10.10 10.81
N VAL A 192 10.99 10.79 10.04
CA VAL A 192 12.45 10.73 10.17
C VAL A 192 12.90 11.92 11.01
N PRO A 193 13.60 11.69 12.14
CA PRO A 193 14.18 12.78 12.89
C PRO A 193 15.10 13.61 11.98
N ALA A 194 15.05 14.94 12.09
CA ALA A 194 16.01 15.79 11.41
C ALA A 194 17.44 15.29 11.75
N PRO A 195 18.34 15.17 10.76
CA PRO A 195 19.68 14.66 11.02
C PRO A 195 20.36 15.52 12.09
N ALA A 196 20.84 14.88 13.16
CA ALA A 196 21.54 15.57 14.23
C ALA A 196 22.94 15.99 13.76
N GLY A 197 23.23 17.31 13.78
CA GLY A 197 24.56 17.86 13.54
C GLY A 197 24.91 18.15 12.06
N ASN A 198 26.18 18.50 11.82
CA ASN A 198 26.74 18.88 10.51
C ASN A 198 26.98 17.66 9.60
N VAL A 199 25.93 16.87 9.33
CA VAL A 199 26.01 15.78 8.33
C VAL A 199 26.16 16.41 6.94
N THR A 200 27.19 16.03 6.17
CA THR A 200 27.37 16.60 4.83
C THR A 200 26.29 16.06 3.88
N ARG A 201 25.92 16.83 2.84
CA ARG A 201 24.88 16.45 1.86
C ARG A 201 25.17 15.10 1.18
N LEU A 202 26.45 14.77 1.00
CA LEU A 202 26.93 13.53 0.40
C LEU A 202 26.70 12.33 1.34
N ASP A 203 26.89 12.54 2.64
CA ASP A 203 26.56 11.56 3.67
C ASP A 203 25.05 11.39 3.76
N ALA A 204 24.26 12.47 3.78
CA ALA A 204 22.80 12.41 3.79
C ALA A 204 22.22 11.61 2.60
N LEU A 205 22.83 11.67 1.42
CA LEU A 205 22.42 10.91 0.23
C LEU A 205 22.87 9.45 0.25
N ALA A 206 24.09 9.16 0.70
CA ALA A 206 24.56 7.79 0.88
C ALA A 206 23.72 7.08 1.96
N THR A 207 23.48 7.79 3.07
CA THR A 207 22.54 7.40 4.11
C THR A 207 21.12 7.29 3.57
N ALA A 208 20.64 8.18 2.69
CA ALA A 208 19.28 8.07 2.16
C ALA A 208 19.05 6.80 1.33
N GLY A 209 20.01 6.35 0.53
CA GLY A 209 19.91 5.06 -0.17
C GLY A 209 19.83 3.88 0.80
N THR A 210 20.69 3.88 1.82
CA THR A 210 20.69 2.85 2.89
C THR A 210 19.42 2.90 3.73
N VAL A 211 18.97 4.08 4.15
CA VAL A 211 17.77 4.32 4.95
C VAL A 211 16.52 3.95 4.17
N SER A 212 16.40 4.36 2.91
CA SER A 212 15.26 4.00 2.07
C SER A 212 15.18 2.49 1.83
N THR A 213 16.33 1.83 1.67
CA THR A 213 16.39 0.38 1.55
C THR A 213 16.03 -0.30 2.88
N ALA A 214 16.49 0.23 4.01
CA ALA A 214 16.14 -0.28 5.34
C ALA A 214 14.64 -0.11 5.65
N MET A 215 14.05 1.05 5.36
CA MET A 215 12.61 1.31 5.48
C MET A 215 11.78 0.30 4.69
N LEU A 216 12.18 0.02 3.44
CA LEU A 216 11.51 -0.98 2.62
C LEU A 216 11.74 -2.41 3.14
N ALA A 217 12.92 -2.69 3.69
CA ALA A 217 13.22 -3.96 4.33
C ALA A 217 12.40 -4.19 5.60
N ASP A 218 12.13 -3.16 6.42
CA ASP A 218 11.27 -3.25 7.61
C ASP A 218 9.85 -3.67 7.23
N ILE A 219 9.26 -3.03 6.20
CA ILE A 219 7.94 -3.41 5.68
C ILE A 219 7.96 -4.86 5.20
N HIS A 220 8.97 -5.24 4.42
CA HIS A 220 9.07 -6.59 3.89
C HIS A 220 9.24 -7.63 5.01
N HIS A 221 10.13 -7.39 5.97
CA HIS A 221 10.36 -8.28 7.11
C HIS A 221 9.10 -8.45 7.97
N PHE A 222 8.34 -7.37 8.16
CA PHE A 222 7.09 -7.42 8.91
C PHE A 222 5.98 -8.17 8.16
N LEU A 223 5.77 -7.87 6.87
CA LEU A 223 4.64 -8.39 6.09
C LEU A 223 4.90 -9.77 5.45
N ALA A 224 6.09 -10.04 4.92
CA ALA A 224 6.39 -11.28 4.20
C ALA A 224 6.01 -12.56 4.97
N PRO A 225 6.35 -12.74 6.26
CA PRO A 225 5.96 -13.94 6.99
C PRO A 225 4.46 -14.01 7.31
N LYS A 226 3.71 -12.92 7.09
CA LYS A 226 2.27 -12.82 7.37
C LYS A 226 1.41 -12.99 6.11
N ILE A 227 2.01 -12.93 4.93
CA ILE A 227 1.32 -13.06 3.65
C ILE A 227 1.29 -14.53 3.24
N SER A 228 0.09 -15.03 2.95
CA SER A 228 -0.13 -16.25 2.19
C SER A 228 -0.67 -15.86 0.82
N LEU A 229 0.04 -16.27 -0.23
CA LEU A 229 -0.37 -16.13 -1.64
C LEU A 229 -1.11 -17.39 -2.11
#